data_AF-A0A485L2B0-F1
#
_entry.id   AF-A0A485L2B0-F1
#
_cell.length_a   1.000
_cell.length_b   1.000
_cell.length_c   1.000
_cell.angle_alpha   90.00
_cell.angle_beta   90.00
_cell.angle_gamma   90.00
#
_symmetry.space_group_name_H-M   'P 1'
#
loop_
_entity.id
_entity.type
_entity.pdbx_description
1 polymer ?
#
loop_
_entity_poly.entity_id
_entity_poly.type
_entity_poly.pdbx_seq_one_letter_code
_entity_poly.pdbx_strand_id
1 'polypeptide(L)'
;MSPSLPSLSLAVMSPESGDDMDVTMSSSSAPNSPLKKQRTVNLDELKSTEDLQDAIAFVQKSRTLAKRCMNLQQYECAFRILAKVESTTQLIAKESRRGILSKVNQKPRTSSDDTDDDESFGRLRKVSFSDDVCVGVAEDIDRSISPVARPSVQEMLFVRACRDIPTANYSEYWTEQ
;
A
#
# COMPACT_ATOMS: atom_id res chain seq x y z
N MET A 1 9.69 25.99 -42.41
CA MET A 1 8.41 25.29 -42.59
C MET A 1 7.98 24.79 -41.23
N SER A 2 6.92 25.37 -40.66
CA SER A 2 6.45 25.06 -39.30
C SER A 2 5.17 24.23 -39.40
N PRO A 3 5.00 23.12 -38.66
CA PRO A 3 3.76 22.36 -38.70
C PRO A 3 2.70 23.02 -37.81
N SER A 4 1.51 23.24 -38.38
CA SER A 4 0.30 23.69 -37.68
C SER A 4 -0.32 22.54 -36.90
N LEU A 5 -0.70 22.78 -35.64
CA LEU A 5 -1.47 21.83 -34.83
C LEU A 5 -2.98 21.93 -35.14
N PRO A 6 -3.74 20.82 -35.10
CA PRO A 6 -5.18 20.86 -35.26
C PRO A 6 -5.90 21.37 -34.01
N SER A 7 -6.85 22.28 -34.24
CA SER A 7 -7.78 22.82 -33.23
C SER A 7 -8.80 21.75 -32.82
N LEU A 8 -8.83 21.38 -31.55
CA LEU A 8 -9.87 20.52 -30.97
C LEU A 8 -11.06 21.38 -30.51
N SER A 9 -12.15 21.30 -31.24
CA SER A 9 -13.45 21.85 -30.87
C SER A 9 -14.12 20.98 -29.80
N LEU A 10 -14.32 21.52 -28.60
CA LEU A 10 -15.16 20.93 -27.57
C LEU A 10 -16.63 21.23 -27.86
N ALA A 11 -17.38 20.23 -28.30
CA ALA A 11 -18.83 20.29 -28.33
C ALA A 11 -19.37 20.06 -26.91
N VAL A 12 -20.02 21.09 -26.36
CA VAL A 12 -20.85 21.02 -25.15
C VAL A 12 -22.12 20.24 -25.50
N MET A 13 -22.41 19.16 -24.78
CA MET A 13 -23.72 18.51 -24.81
C MET A 13 -24.45 18.82 -23.51
N SER A 14 -25.56 19.52 -23.65
CA SER A 14 -26.55 19.78 -22.60
C SER A 14 -27.31 18.49 -22.25
N PRO A 15 -27.67 18.25 -20.97
CA PRO A 15 -28.62 17.22 -20.61
C PRO A 15 -30.07 17.72 -20.78
N GLU A 16 -30.84 16.96 -21.55
CA GLU A 16 -32.28 17.11 -21.76
C GLU A 16 -33.08 16.37 -20.67
N SER A 17 -34.30 16.86 -20.45
CA SER A 17 -35.24 16.63 -19.36
C SER A 17 -36.25 15.49 -19.63
N GLY A 18 -36.86 14.97 -18.56
CA GLY A 18 -38.15 14.25 -18.53
C GLY A 18 -38.05 12.73 -18.52
N ASP A 19 -38.95 11.94 -17.93
CA ASP A 19 -40.11 12.15 -17.04
C ASP A 19 -40.49 10.75 -16.48
N ASP A 20 -41.20 10.75 -15.35
CA ASP A 20 -41.80 9.61 -14.64
C ASP A 20 -42.58 8.61 -15.53
N MET A 21 -42.43 7.30 -15.27
CA MET A 21 -43.48 6.29 -15.49
C MET A 21 -43.34 5.12 -14.49
N ASP A 22 -44.31 5.01 -13.59
CA ASP A 22 -44.63 3.86 -12.73
C ASP A 22 -45.38 2.78 -13.54
N VAL A 23 -44.95 1.50 -13.44
CA VAL A 23 -45.79 0.32 -13.71
C VAL A 23 -45.40 -0.82 -12.78
N THR A 24 -46.34 -1.22 -11.93
CA THR A 24 -46.36 -2.44 -11.13
C THR A 24 -47.13 -3.57 -11.86
N MET A 25 -46.62 -4.81 -11.83
CA MET A 25 -47.35 -6.06 -11.48
C MET A 25 -46.63 -7.36 -11.95
N SER A 26 -46.15 -8.11 -10.97
CA SER A 26 -46.40 -9.54 -10.70
C SER A 26 -45.97 -10.69 -11.64
N SER A 27 -44.91 -11.37 -11.19
CA SER A 27 -44.77 -12.82 -10.91
C SER A 27 -44.92 -13.89 -12.00
N SER A 28 -43.88 -14.74 -12.16
CA SER A 28 -43.97 -16.20 -11.89
C SER A 28 -42.62 -16.96 -12.00
N SER A 29 -42.45 -17.87 -11.02
CA SER A 29 -41.67 -19.13 -10.99
C SER A 29 -40.15 -19.17 -11.22
N ALA A 30 -39.45 -19.51 -10.13
CA ALA A 30 -38.06 -19.99 -10.05
C ALA A 30 -37.89 -21.42 -10.63
N PRO A 31 -36.63 -21.85 -10.84
CA PRO A 31 -36.12 -22.88 -9.94
C PRO A 31 -34.68 -22.64 -9.43
N ASN A 32 -34.55 -22.73 -8.11
CA ASN A 32 -33.42 -23.21 -7.30
C ASN A 32 -32.02 -23.27 -7.94
N SER A 33 -31.18 -22.32 -7.56
CA SER A 33 -29.73 -22.53 -7.44
C SER A 33 -29.25 -21.87 -6.13
N PRO A 34 -28.24 -22.45 -5.45
CA PRO A 34 -27.96 -22.10 -4.08
C PRO A 34 -27.54 -20.65 -3.98
N LEU A 35 -28.30 -19.89 -3.19
CA LEU A 35 -27.92 -18.61 -2.60
C LEU A 35 -26.60 -18.82 -1.84
N LYS A 36 -25.48 -18.84 -2.56
CA LYS A 36 -24.22 -18.37 -2.00
C LYS A 36 -24.53 -16.95 -1.60
N LYS A 37 -24.74 -16.74 -0.29
CA LYS A 37 -24.68 -15.45 0.37
C LYS A 37 -23.48 -14.74 -0.25
N GLN A 38 -23.73 -13.89 -1.25
CA GLN A 38 -22.80 -12.85 -1.63
C GLN A 38 -22.86 -11.93 -0.43
N ARG A 39 -22.05 -12.27 0.58
CA ARG A 39 -21.63 -11.33 1.60
C ARG A 39 -20.96 -10.25 0.78
N THR A 40 -21.71 -9.18 0.51
CA THR A 40 -21.15 -7.90 0.12
C THR A 40 -20.15 -7.60 1.22
N VAL A 41 -18.89 -7.91 0.95
CA VAL A 41 -17.79 -7.59 1.85
C VAL A 41 -17.88 -6.08 1.95
N ASN A 42 -18.39 -5.60 3.08
CA ASN A 42 -18.40 -4.18 3.41
C ASN A 42 -16.93 -3.76 3.31
N LEU A 43 -16.60 -3.07 2.22
CA LEU A 43 -15.24 -2.75 1.84
C LEU A 43 -14.71 -1.56 2.64
N ASP A 44 -15.42 -1.14 3.68
CA ASP A 44 -15.09 0.07 4.41
C ASP A 44 -14.09 -0.19 5.53
N GLU A 45 -13.94 -1.43 6.00
CA GLU A 45 -12.98 -1.71 7.07
C GLU A 45 -12.59 -3.20 7.19
N LEU A 46 -11.30 -3.50 6.97
CA LEU A 46 -10.72 -4.80 7.30
C LEU A 46 -10.34 -4.77 8.79
N LYS A 47 -11.11 -5.44 9.65
CA LYS A 47 -10.89 -5.41 11.11
C LYS A 47 -10.24 -6.69 11.64
N SER A 48 -10.47 -7.83 11.00
CA SER A 48 -9.94 -9.12 11.45
C SER A 48 -8.89 -9.67 10.48
N THR A 49 -8.06 -10.60 10.99
CA THR A 49 -7.09 -11.34 10.18
C THR A 49 -7.77 -12.26 9.15
N GLU A 50 -8.97 -12.74 9.45
CA GLU A 50 -9.79 -13.56 8.53
C GLU A 50 -10.30 -12.71 7.37
N ASP A 51 -10.81 -11.50 7.64
CA ASP A 51 -11.23 -10.55 6.60
C ASP A 51 -10.07 -10.18 5.67
N LEU A 52 -8.84 -10.09 6.21
CA LEU A 52 -7.64 -9.82 5.43
C LEU A 52 -7.31 -10.97 4.45
N GLN A 53 -7.42 -12.22 4.92
CA GLN A 53 -7.21 -13.40 4.06
C GLN A 53 -8.28 -13.51 2.98
N ASP A 54 -9.54 -13.25 3.32
CA ASP A 54 -10.65 -13.22 2.37
C ASP A 54 -10.47 -12.11 1.33
N ALA A 55 -9.99 -10.93 1.74
CA ALA A 55 -9.68 -9.83 0.83
C ALA A 55 -8.53 -10.18 -0.13
N ILE A 56 -7.48 -10.84 0.36
CA ILE A 56 -6.36 -11.33 -0.47
C ILE A 56 -6.86 -12.37 -1.48
N ALA A 57 -7.67 -13.33 -1.04
CA ALA A 57 -8.26 -14.35 -1.91
C ALA A 57 -9.18 -13.72 -2.98
N PHE A 58 -9.98 -12.72 -2.60
CA PHE A 58 -10.80 -11.93 -3.52
C PHE A 58 -9.96 -11.24 -4.58
N VAL A 59 -8.85 -10.59 -4.20
CA VAL A 59 -7.94 -9.91 -5.15
C VAL A 59 -7.36 -10.91 -6.14
N GLN A 60 -6.87 -12.06 -5.68
CA GLN A 60 -6.29 -13.10 -6.55
C GLN A 60 -7.33 -13.64 -7.55
N LYS A 61 -8.53 -13.98 -7.07
CA LYS A 61 -9.62 -14.49 -7.91
C LYS A 61 -10.09 -13.45 -8.93
N SER A 62 -10.21 -12.19 -8.49
CA SER A 62 -10.68 -11.08 -9.34
C SER A 62 -9.67 -10.72 -10.42
N ARG A 63 -8.36 -10.81 -10.15
CA ARG A 63 -7.32 -10.65 -11.18
C ARG A 63 -7.41 -11.72 -12.27
N THR A 64 -7.62 -12.98 -11.88
CA THR A 64 -7.83 -14.08 -12.85
C THR A 64 -9.08 -13.85 -13.69
N LEU A 65 -10.16 -13.37 -13.07
CA LEU A 65 -11.40 -13.04 -13.79
C LEU A 65 -11.19 -11.85 -14.76
N ALA A 66 -10.53 -10.78 -14.32
CA ALA A 66 -10.22 -9.63 -15.17
C ALA A 66 -9.38 -10.03 -16.39
N LYS A 67 -8.38 -10.90 -16.19
CA LYS A 67 -7.57 -11.44 -17.29
C LYS A 67 -8.42 -12.22 -18.30
N ARG A 68 -9.38 -13.03 -17.83
CA ARG A 68 -10.32 -13.72 -18.72
C ARG A 68 -11.20 -12.72 -19.49
N CYS A 69 -11.71 -11.68 -18.84
CA CYS A 69 -12.50 -10.63 -19.51
C CYS A 69 -11.69 -9.90 -20.59
N MET A 70 -10.40 -9.63 -20.35
CA MET A 70 -9.50 -9.04 -21.36
C MET A 70 -9.33 -9.94 -22.58
N ASN A 71 -9.16 -11.26 -22.39
CA ASN A 71 -9.04 -12.21 -23.50
C ASN A 71 -10.32 -12.29 -24.35
N LEU A 72 -11.48 -12.08 -23.73
CA LEU A 72 -12.79 -12.01 -24.40
C LEU A 72 -13.09 -10.62 -24.95
N GLN A 73 -12.13 -9.68 -24.94
CA GLN A 73 -12.27 -8.28 -25.36
C GLN A 73 -13.36 -7.49 -24.62
N GLN A 74 -13.75 -7.95 -23.43
CA GLN A 74 -14.72 -7.28 -22.55
C GLN A 74 -14.01 -6.26 -21.65
N TYR A 75 -13.42 -5.24 -22.25
CA TYR A 75 -12.55 -4.29 -21.53
C TYR A 75 -13.29 -3.49 -20.45
N GLU A 76 -14.53 -3.07 -20.69
CA GLU A 76 -15.37 -2.38 -19.69
C GLU A 76 -15.63 -3.23 -18.43
N CYS A 77 -15.78 -4.55 -18.61
CA CYS A 77 -15.93 -5.47 -17.50
C CYS A 77 -14.59 -5.64 -16.75
N ALA A 78 -13.50 -5.83 -17.49
CA ALA A 78 -12.16 -5.96 -16.92
C ALA A 78 -11.76 -4.71 -16.12
N PHE A 79 -12.05 -3.51 -16.64
CA PHE A 79 -11.75 -2.24 -15.99
C PHE A 79 -12.49 -2.10 -14.65
N ARG A 80 -13.80 -2.38 -14.62
CA ARG A 80 -14.59 -2.35 -13.37
C ARG A 80 -14.08 -3.34 -12.32
N ILE A 81 -13.66 -4.53 -12.75
CA ILE A 81 -13.06 -5.52 -11.85
C ILE A 81 -11.71 -5.02 -11.31
N LEU A 82 -10.86 -4.45 -12.17
CA LEU A 82 -9.56 -3.92 -11.77
C LEU A 82 -9.66 -2.73 -10.81
N ALA A 83 -10.63 -1.84 -11.02
CA ALA A 83 -10.90 -0.73 -10.09
C ALA A 83 -11.24 -1.26 -8.68
N LYS A 84 -12.06 -2.32 -8.60
CA LYS A 84 -12.35 -2.99 -7.31
C LYS A 84 -11.10 -3.62 -6.71
N VAL A 85 -10.30 -4.32 -7.53
CA VAL A 85 -9.03 -4.92 -7.09
C VAL A 85 -8.08 -3.87 -6.52
N GLU A 86 -7.97 -2.72 -7.17
CA GLU A 86 -7.10 -1.63 -6.72
C GLU A 86 -7.56 -1.11 -5.35
N SER A 87 -8.85 -0.79 -5.21
CA SER A 87 -9.42 -0.34 -3.92
C SER A 87 -9.19 -1.37 -2.80
N THR A 88 -9.47 -2.65 -3.05
CA THR A 88 -9.21 -3.70 -2.05
C THR A 88 -7.72 -3.85 -1.74
N THR A 89 -6.83 -3.71 -2.72
CA THR A 89 -5.38 -3.77 -2.50
C THR A 89 -4.90 -2.63 -1.61
N GLN A 90 -5.45 -1.42 -1.79
CA GLN A 90 -5.13 -0.28 -0.92
C GLN A 90 -5.57 -0.53 0.53
N LEU A 91 -6.73 -1.14 0.74
CA LEU A 91 -7.22 -1.51 2.08
C LEU A 91 -6.33 -2.56 2.75
N ILE A 92 -5.94 -3.62 2.02
CA ILE A 92 -5.01 -4.64 2.51
C ILE A 92 -3.68 -4.00 2.92
N ALA A 93 -3.15 -3.08 2.11
CA ALA A 93 -1.88 -2.39 2.42
C ALA A 93 -2.01 -1.50 3.66
N LYS A 94 -3.09 -0.74 3.79
CA LYS A 94 -3.38 0.09 4.96
C LYS A 94 -3.47 -0.75 6.23
N GLU A 95 -4.16 -1.89 6.15
CA GLU A 95 -4.36 -2.78 7.28
C GLU A 95 -3.08 -3.51 7.69
N SER A 96 -2.34 -4.03 6.70
CA SER A 96 -1.04 -4.64 6.93
C SER A 96 -0.09 -3.67 7.63
N ARG A 97 -0.04 -2.40 7.18
CA ARG A 97 0.76 -1.36 7.81
C ARG A 97 0.30 -1.08 9.25
N ARG A 98 -1.01 -1.02 9.51
CA ARG A 98 -1.56 -0.85 10.86
C ARG A 98 -1.09 -1.98 11.78
N GLY A 99 -1.20 -3.23 11.33
CA GLY A 99 -0.75 -4.41 12.08
C GLY A 99 0.75 -4.38 12.41
N ILE A 100 1.59 -3.98 11.45
CA ILE A 100 3.05 -3.85 11.68
C ILE A 100 3.34 -2.76 12.71
N LEU A 101 2.74 -1.58 12.58
CA LEU A 101 2.94 -0.47 13.52
C LEU A 101 2.51 -0.82 14.94
N SER A 102 1.38 -1.53 15.10
CA SER A 102 0.94 -2.02 16.41
C SER A 102 1.97 -2.94 17.04
N LYS A 103 2.54 -3.89 16.27
CA LYS A 103 3.57 -4.81 16.77
C LYS A 103 4.88 -4.09 17.12
N VAL A 104 5.30 -3.13 16.30
CA VAL A 104 6.52 -2.34 16.55
C VAL A 104 6.37 -1.46 17.79
N ASN A 105 5.22 -0.80 17.96
CA ASN A 105 4.94 0.05 19.12
C ASN A 105 4.76 -0.74 20.42
N GLN A 106 4.35 -2.01 20.33
CA GLN A 106 4.19 -2.89 21.50
C GLN A 106 5.48 -3.56 21.93
N LYS A 107 6.57 -3.54 21.14
CA LYS A 107 7.86 -4.08 21.56
C LYS A 107 8.44 -3.14 22.62
N PRO A 108 8.41 -3.49 23.92
CA PRO A 108 9.06 -2.69 24.94
C PRO A 108 10.55 -2.71 24.60
N ARG A 109 11.22 -1.56 24.67
CA ARG A 109 12.67 -1.53 24.69
C ARG A 109 13.12 -2.22 25.98
N THR A 110 13.25 -3.54 25.96
CA THR A 110 13.82 -4.33 27.04
C THR A 110 15.32 -4.08 27.07
N SER A 111 15.72 -2.92 27.57
CA SER A 111 17.10 -2.61 27.93
C SER A 111 17.13 -1.42 28.88
N SER A 112 16.59 -1.58 30.09
CA SER A 112 17.02 -0.87 31.30
C SER A 112 16.04 -1.20 32.44
N ASP A 113 16.39 -2.15 33.29
CA ASP A 113 16.55 -1.90 34.74
C ASP A 113 17.00 -3.17 35.46
N ASP A 114 18.25 -3.13 35.92
CA ASP A 114 18.76 -3.56 37.22
C ASP A 114 18.29 -4.90 37.82
N THR A 115 19.19 -5.89 37.79
CA THR A 115 19.59 -6.60 39.01
C THR A 115 21.02 -7.08 38.88
N ASP A 116 21.78 -6.80 39.93
CA ASP A 116 23.19 -7.07 40.11
C ASP A 116 23.58 -8.56 40.03
N ASP A 117 24.87 -8.74 39.85
CA ASP A 117 25.72 -9.91 40.11
C ASP A 117 26.01 -10.95 39.02
N ASP A 118 27.33 -11.15 38.93
CA ASP A 118 28.13 -12.26 38.41
C ASP A 118 28.38 -12.42 36.89
N GLU A 119 29.60 -12.00 36.54
CA GLU A 119 30.59 -12.81 35.82
C GLU A 119 30.14 -13.45 34.50
N SER A 120 30.13 -12.63 33.45
CA SER A 120 30.51 -13.10 32.11
C SER A 120 31.14 -11.98 31.31
N PHE A 121 32.44 -12.10 31.09
CA PHE A 121 33.26 -11.25 30.22
C PHE A 121 32.82 -11.35 28.74
N GLY A 122 31.62 -10.84 28.43
CA GLY A 122 31.28 -10.37 27.11
C GLY A 122 32.10 -9.12 26.86
N ARG A 123 32.92 -9.12 25.80
CA ARG A 123 33.81 -8.02 25.45
C ARG A 123 32.97 -6.76 25.13
N LEU A 124 32.58 -6.02 26.16
CA LEU A 124 31.86 -4.76 26.04
C LEU A 124 32.78 -3.82 25.28
N ARG A 125 32.42 -3.49 24.04
CA ARG A 125 33.08 -2.45 23.26
C ARG A 125 32.84 -1.13 24.00
N LYS A 126 33.77 -0.78 24.89
CA LYS A 126 33.74 0.47 25.62
C LYS A 126 34.04 1.58 24.62
N VAL A 127 32.99 2.26 24.17
CA VAL A 127 33.09 3.47 23.36
C VAL A 127 33.36 4.59 24.34
N SER A 128 34.61 5.02 24.44
CA SER A 128 34.97 6.28 25.10
C SER A 128 34.92 7.39 24.07
N PHE A 129 34.33 8.52 24.43
CA PHE A 129 34.55 9.75 23.70
C PHE A 129 35.99 10.24 23.96
N SER A 130 36.59 10.92 22.98
CA SER A 130 37.87 11.60 23.17
C SER A 130 37.70 12.72 24.22
N ASP A 131 38.76 13.08 24.94
CA ASP A 131 38.70 14.16 25.94
C ASP A 131 38.34 15.54 25.31
N ASP A 132 38.48 15.67 23.99
CA ASP A 132 38.15 16.86 23.21
C ASP A 132 36.71 16.86 22.67
N VAL A 133 35.70 16.60 23.52
CA VAL A 133 34.29 16.78 23.14
C VAL A 133 33.78 18.16 23.57
N CYS A 134 33.57 19.03 22.60
CA CYS A 134 32.83 20.26 22.82
C CYS A 134 31.32 19.97 22.84
N VAL A 135 30.69 20.08 24.01
CA VAL A 135 29.24 20.00 24.16
C VAL A 135 28.65 21.40 23.94
N GLY A 136 28.04 21.62 22.78
CA GLY A 136 27.29 22.86 22.52
C GLY A 136 25.84 22.74 22.98
N VAL A 137 25.27 23.82 23.52
CA VAL A 137 23.85 23.89 23.85
C VAL A 137 23.04 23.84 22.56
N ALA A 138 21.91 23.12 22.56
CA ALA A 138 21.12 22.92 21.35
C ALA A 138 20.61 24.22 20.70
N GLU A 139 20.58 25.31 21.47
CA GLU A 139 20.18 26.66 21.05
C GLU A 139 21.30 27.40 20.31
N ASP A 140 22.56 27.02 20.52
CA ASP A 140 23.76 27.63 19.91
C ASP A 140 24.17 26.95 18.60
N ILE A 141 23.53 25.83 18.27
CA ILE A 141 23.84 25.03 17.09
C ILE A 141 22.68 25.17 16.10
N ASP A 142 22.97 25.64 14.89
CA ASP A 142 22.00 25.63 13.81
C ASP A 142 21.66 24.17 13.42
N ARG A 143 20.55 23.67 13.96
CA ARG A 143 19.99 22.36 13.65
C ARG A 143 19.09 22.42 12.42
N SER A 144 18.99 23.55 11.74
CA SER A 144 18.20 23.65 10.53
C SER A 144 18.83 22.78 9.45
N ILE A 145 18.01 21.91 8.88
CA ILE A 145 18.43 21.11 7.73
C ILE A 145 18.42 22.07 6.55
N SER A 146 19.57 22.22 5.90
CA SER A 146 19.64 22.98 4.64
C SER A 146 18.57 22.44 3.69
N PRO A 147 17.72 23.31 3.10
CA PRO A 147 16.62 22.86 2.28
C PRO A 147 17.16 22.07 1.08
N VAL A 148 17.04 20.74 1.14
CA VAL A 148 17.42 19.87 0.04
C VAL A 148 16.29 19.88 -0.98
N ALA A 149 16.61 20.24 -2.22
CA ALA A 149 15.65 20.21 -3.32
C ALA A 149 15.12 18.78 -3.51
N ARG A 150 13.83 18.65 -3.85
CA ARG A 150 13.28 17.33 -4.19
C ARG A 150 13.99 16.81 -5.46
N PRO A 151 14.47 15.56 -5.45
CA PRO A 151 15.09 14.99 -6.63
C PRO A 151 14.07 14.88 -7.76
N SER A 152 14.51 15.21 -8.96
CA SER A 152 13.75 15.06 -10.19
C SER A 152 13.51 13.59 -10.53
N VAL A 153 12.54 13.34 -11.40
CA VAL A 153 12.27 11.99 -11.93
C VAL A 153 13.50 11.41 -12.63
N GLN A 154 14.28 12.25 -13.33
CA GLN A 154 15.49 11.84 -14.03
C GLN A 154 16.60 11.41 -13.06
N GLU A 155 16.83 12.18 -12.00
CA GLU A 155 17.81 11.82 -10.95
C GLU A 155 17.40 10.53 -10.24
N MET A 156 16.10 10.35 -9.96
CA MET A 156 15.60 9.09 -9.39
C MET A 156 15.80 7.89 -10.33
N LEU A 157 15.59 8.08 -11.64
CA LEU A 157 15.82 7.03 -12.64
C LEU A 157 17.31 6.69 -12.76
N PHE A 158 18.19 7.69 -12.71
CA PHE A 158 19.64 7.50 -12.70
C PHE A 158 20.07 6.69 -11.48
N VAL A 159 19.62 7.06 -10.28
CA VAL A 159 19.91 6.31 -9.04
C VAL A 159 19.39 4.87 -9.11
N ARG A 160 18.24 4.62 -9.76
CA ARG A 160 17.72 3.26 -9.95
C ARG A 160 18.51 2.46 -10.98
N ALA A 161 18.99 3.09 -12.04
CA ALA A 161 19.76 2.44 -13.10
C ALA A 161 21.21 2.16 -12.69
N CYS A 162 21.80 3.02 -11.85
CA CYS A 162 23.18 2.87 -11.35
C CYS A 162 23.29 2.02 -10.08
N ARG A 163 22.17 1.55 -9.54
CA ARG A 163 22.17 0.59 -8.43
C ARG A 163 22.10 -0.81 -8.99
N ASP A 164 23.13 -1.60 -8.72
CA ASP A 164 23.03 -3.04 -8.86
C ASP A 164 21.95 -3.53 -7.89
N ILE A 165 20.84 -4.00 -8.43
CA ILE A 165 19.85 -4.73 -7.65
C ILE A 165 20.53 -6.05 -7.28
N PRO A 166 20.75 -6.34 -5.99
CA PRO A 166 21.33 -7.60 -5.62
C PRO A 166 20.44 -8.72 -6.13
N THR A 167 20.95 -9.51 -7.05
CA THR A 167 20.27 -10.69 -7.60
C THR A 167 20.30 -11.85 -6.60
N ALA A 168 21.23 -11.79 -5.64
CA ALA A 168 21.32 -12.72 -4.54
C ALA A 168 20.15 -12.52 -3.55
N ASN A 169 19.48 -13.63 -3.22
CA ASN A 169 18.48 -13.64 -2.17
C ASN A 169 19.21 -13.66 -0.81
N TYR A 170 19.27 -12.51 -0.15
CA TYR A 170 19.87 -12.35 1.18
C TYR A 170 18.95 -12.81 2.32
N SER A 171 18.03 -13.74 2.08
CA SER A 171 17.14 -14.32 3.10
C SER A 171 17.89 -14.92 4.29
N GLU A 172 19.15 -15.33 4.08
CA GLU A 172 20.06 -15.87 5.11
C GLU A 172 20.39 -14.89 6.25
N TYR A 173 20.24 -13.58 6.04
CA TYR A 173 20.47 -12.57 7.09
C TYR A 173 19.21 -12.22 7.89
N TRP A 174 18.06 -12.82 7.56
CA TRP A 174 16.77 -12.55 8.22
C TRP A 174 16.39 -13.63 9.24
N THR A 175 17.18 -14.69 9.38
CA THR A 175 17.03 -15.63 10.48
C THR A 175 17.64 -15.01 11.73
N GLU A 176 16.79 -14.67 12.69
CA GLU A 176 17.17 -14.20 14.03
C GLU A 176 18.13 -15.21 14.68
N GLN A 177 19.36 -14.78 14.99
CA GLN A 177 20.27 -15.44 15.94
C GLN A 177 20.01 -14.90 17.34
#